data_AF-A0AAV1RK66-F1
#
_entry.id   AF-A0AAV1RK66-F1
#
_cell.length_a   1.000
_cell.length_b   1.000
_cell.length_c   1.000
_cell.angle_alpha   90.00
_cell.angle_beta   90.00
_cell.angle_gamma   90.00
#
_symmetry.space_group_name_H-M   'P 1'
#
loop_
_entity.id
_entity.type
_entity.pdbx_description
1 polymer ?
#
loop_
_entity_poly.entity_id
_entity_poly.type
_entity_poly.pdbx_seq_one_letter_code
_entity_poly.pdbx_strand_id
1 'polypeptide(L)'
;MWRLMIADGGSDPHIYSTNNFLGRQTWQFDSDAGTLEERAEVEEARQNFWKNRNKVKPSSDLLWQLQFLREKKFKQTIPQVKVEDGEEISYEKATSALRRSVHLFSALQASDGHWCAENSGPMFYFPPLVQMLDGIEFLP
;
A
#
# COMPACT_ATOMS: atom_id res chain seq x y z
N MET A 1 -3.58 -15.13 -0.43
CA MET A 1 -3.50 -13.69 -0.69
C MET A 1 -2.87 -13.00 0.52
N TRP A 2 -2.08 -11.96 0.27
CA TRP A 2 -1.57 -11.10 1.35
C TRP A 2 -2.69 -10.20 1.85
N ARG A 3 -2.86 -10.13 3.16
CA ARG A 3 -3.84 -9.28 3.83
C ARG A 3 -3.13 -8.31 4.76
N LEU A 4 -3.49 -7.04 4.67
CA LEU A 4 -3.00 -6.03 5.59
C LEU A 4 -3.83 -6.06 6.88
N MET A 5 -3.15 -6.23 8.01
CA MET A 5 -3.70 -6.19 9.36
C MET A 5 -3.41 -4.83 9.99
N ILE A 6 -4.41 -4.22 10.61
CA ILE A 6 -4.36 -2.85 11.14
C ILE A 6 -4.57 -2.87 12.63
N ALA A 7 -3.65 -2.25 13.38
CA ALA A 7 -3.68 -2.14 14.83
C ALA A 7 -3.93 -3.48 15.55
N ASP A 8 -3.58 -4.60 14.90
CA ASP A 8 -3.69 -5.91 15.50
C ASP A 8 -2.55 -6.05 16.52
N GLY A 9 -2.94 -5.96 17.80
CA GLY A 9 -2.06 -6.23 18.93
C GLY A 9 -1.80 -7.73 19.12
N GLY A 10 -2.55 -8.59 18.40
CA GLY A 10 -2.44 -10.03 18.47
C GLY A 10 -2.47 -10.59 19.89
N SER A 11 -1.93 -11.80 20.02
CA SER A 11 -1.61 -12.44 21.30
C SER A 11 -0.10 -12.65 21.45
N ASP A 12 0.70 -12.01 20.61
CA ASP A 12 2.15 -12.20 20.57
C ASP A 12 2.80 -11.56 21.82
N PRO A 13 3.41 -12.36 22.72
CA PRO A 13 4.01 -11.85 23.94
C PRO A 13 5.26 -11.00 23.69
N HIS A 14 5.79 -10.98 22.46
CA HIS A 14 7.01 -10.27 22.08
C HIS A 14 6.74 -8.85 21.55
N ILE A 15 5.48 -8.44 21.40
CA ILE A 15 5.14 -7.09 20.95
C ILE A 15 4.54 -6.27 22.11
N TYR A 16 5.03 -5.04 22.26
CA TYR A 16 4.60 -4.10 23.28
C TYR A 16 4.11 -2.81 22.62
N SER A 17 3.17 -2.13 23.28
CA SER A 17 2.63 -0.87 22.80
C SER A 17 2.19 0.03 23.95
N THR A 18 2.43 1.33 23.80
CA THR A 18 1.95 2.39 24.70
C THR A 18 0.64 3.03 24.23
N ASN A 19 0.23 2.79 22.99
CA ASN A 19 -0.93 3.42 22.34
C ASN A 19 -1.93 2.39 21.77
N ASN A 20 -1.98 1.18 22.32
CA ASN A 20 -2.80 0.08 21.81
C ASN A 20 -2.61 -0.24 20.31
N PHE A 21 -1.37 -0.18 19.82
CA PHE A 21 -0.95 -0.55 18.47
C PHE A 21 -1.52 0.33 17.34
N LEU A 22 -2.12 1.48 17.68
CA LEU A 22 -2.61 2.43 16.68
C LEU A 22 -1.48 2.85 15.72
N GLY A 23 -1.78 2.83 14.42
CA GLY A 23 -0.83 3.10 13.35
C GLY A 23 0.06 1.90 12.95
N ARG A 24 -0.04 0.77 13.66
CA ARG A 24 0.70 -0.44 13.28
C ARG A 24 -0.01 -1.13 12.11
N GLN A 25 0.79 -1.56 11.14
CA GLN A 25 0.34 -2.37 10.02
C GLN A 25 1.26 -3.58 9.82
N THR A 26 0.71 -4.75 9.57
CA THR A 26 1.46 -5.98 9.28
C THR A 26 0.81 -6.76 8.14
N TRP A 27 1.62 -7.34 7.27
CA TRP A 27 1.13 -8.22 6.21
C TRP A 27 1.09 -9.66 6.70
N GLN A 28 -0.07 -10.32 6.56
CA GLN A 28 -0.23 -11.75 6.82
C GLN A 28 -0.64 -12.46 5.54
N PHE A 29 -0.03 -13.62 5.26
CA PHE A 29 -0.45 -14.45 4.15
C PHE A 29 -1.55 -15.42 4.58
N ASP A 30 -2.62 -15.49 3.80
CA ASP A 30 -3.72 -16.44 3.95
C ASP A 30 -3.88 -17.21 2.63
N SER A 31 -3.68 -18.52 2.63
CA SER A 31 -3.75 -19.34 1.39
C SER A 31 -5.14 -19.32 0.74
N ASP A 32 -6.19 -19.16 1.55
CA ASP A 32 -7.58 -19.38 1.18
C ASP A 32 -8.29 -18.05 0.90
N ALA A 33 -7.75 -16.93 1.39
CA ALA A 33 -8.27 -15.59 1.14
C ALA A 33 -8.22 -15.18 -0.34
N GLY A 34 -9.31 -14.57 -0.78
CA GLY A 34 -9.43 -13.85 -2.04
C GLY A 34 -9.99 -14.66 -3.20
N THR A 35 -10.84 -14.03 -4.00
CA THR A 35 -11.42 -14.65 -5.21
C THR A 35 -10.37 -14.80 -6.32
N LEU A 36 -10.70 -15.54 -7.38
CA LEU A 36 -9.83 -15.71 -8.53
C LEU A 36 -9.49 -14.36 -9.20
N GLU A 37 -10.49 -13.49 -9.31
CA GLU A 37 -10.35 -12.15 -9.88
C GLU A 37 -9.44 -11.28 -9.03
N GLU A 38 -9.61 -11.31 -7.72
CA GLU A 38 -8.79 -10.54 -6.78
C GLU A 38 -7.32 -10.98 -6.83
N ARG A 39 -7.08 -12.29 -6.89
CA ARG A 39 -5.74 -12.86 -7.02
C ARG A 39 -5.10 -12.50 -8.37
N ALA A 40 -5.89 -12.50 -9.44
CA ALA A 40 -5.42 -12.11 -10.77
C ALA A 40 -5.02 -10.62 -10.81
N GLU A 41 -5.80 -9.73 -10.19
CA GLU A 41 -5.47 -8.30 -10.11
C GLU A 41 -4.18 -8.04 -9.32
N VAL A 42 -3.97 -8.77 -8.21
CA VAL A 42 -2.72 -8.72 -7.44
C VAL A 42 -1.53 -9.23 -8.27
N GLU A 43 -1.70 -10.32 -9.00
CA GLU A 43 -0.65 -10.86 -9.87
C GLU A 43 -0.33 -9.90 -11.03
N GLU A 44 -1.34 -9.26 -11.63
CA GLU A 44 -1.14 -8.24 -12.65
C GLU A 44 -0.32 -7.05 -12.10
N ALA A 45 -0.68 -6.55 -10.91
CA ALA A 45 0.06 -5.49 -10.22
C ALA A 45 1.53 -5.89 -9.98
N ARG A 46 1.76 -7.13 -9.54
CA ARG A 46 3.11 -7.69 -9.32
C ARG A 46 3.91 -7.76 -10.62
N GLN A 47 3.30 -8.24 -11.70
CA GLN A 47 3.93 -8.33 -13.02
C GLN A 47 4.23 -6.94 -13.60
N ASN A 48 3.34 -5.97 -13.41
CA ASN A 48 3.56 -4.60 -13.83
C ASN A 48 4.72 -3.95 -13.09
N PHE A 49 4.80 -4.14 -11.77
CA PHE A 49 5.96 -3.71 -10.98
C PHE A 49 7.24 -4.35 -11.52
N TRP A 50 7.25 -5.68 -11.71
CA TRP A 50 8.42 -6.39 -12.23
C TRP A 50 8.88 -5.79 -13.56
N LYS A 51 7.98 -5.60 -14.53
CA LYS A 51 8.32 -5.03 -15.85
C LYS A 51 8.90 -3.62 -15.77
N ASN A 52 8.49 -2.81 -14.78
CA ASN A 52 8.81 -1.39 -14.71
C ASN A 52 9.79 -1.00 -13.59
N ARG A 53 10.23 -1.92 -12.72
CA ARG A 53 11.07 -1.64 -11.54
C ARG A 53 12.37 -0.87 -11.80
N ASN A 54 12.89 -0.92 -13.03
CA ASN A 54 14.10 -0.18 -13.43
C ASN A 54 13.79 1.22 -13.98
N LYS A 55 12.53 1.50 -14.35
CA LYS A 55 12.05 2.80 -14.82
C LYS A 55 11.43 3.60 -13.67
N VAL A 56 10.67 2.91 -12.81
CA VAL A 56 10.07 3.46 -11.60
C VAL A 56 10.55 2.58 -10.45
N LYS A 57 11.42 3.14 -9.62
CA LYS A 57 12.08 2.39 -8.54
C LYS A 57 11.17 2.11 -7.34
N PRO A 58 10.36 3.07 -6.84
CA PRO A 58 9.52 2.83 -5.67
C PRO A 58 8.34 1.92 -6.00
N SER A 59 7.93 1.12 -5.00
CA SER A 59 6.64 0.44 -5.06
C SER A 59 5.54 1.51 -4.95
N SER A 60 4.52 1.47 -5.81
CA SER A 60 3.42 2.44 -5.76
C SER A 60 2.36 2.09 -4.72
N ASP A 61 2.71 1.26 -3.73
CA ASP A 61 1.81 0.93 -2.63
C ASP A 61 0.47 0.32 -3.10
N LEU A 62 0.48 -0.31 -4.28
CA LEU A 62 -0.74 -0.65 -5.01
C LEU A 62 -1.50 -1.80 -4.34
N LEU A 63 -0.79 -2.73 -3.73
CA LEU A 63 -1.40 -3.92 -3.14
C LEU A 63 -2.37 -3.56 -2.00
N TRP A 64 -1.98 -2.67 -1.09
CA TRP A 64 -2.88 -2.26 0.00
C TRP A 64 -4.00 -1.34 -0.50
N GLN A 65 -3.72 -0.46 -1.47
CA GLN A 65 -4.74 0.40 -2.07
C GLN A 65 -5.86 -0.45 -2.69
N LEU A 66 -5.52 -1.48 -3.45
CA LEU A 66 -6.50 -2.41 -4.04
C LEU A 66 -7.37 -3.06 -2.95
N GLN A 67 -6.77 -3.54 -1.86
CA GLN A 67 -7.51 -4.15 -0.76
C GLN A 67 -8.49 -3.15 -0.11
N PHE A 68 -8.01 -1.97 0.28
CA PHE A 68 -8.80 -0.98 1.02
C PHE A 68 -9.95 -0.39 0.20
N LEU A 69 -9.67 -0.04 -1.06
CA LEU A 69 -10.70 0.49 -1.95
C LEU A 69 -11.79 -0.54 -2.19
N ARG A 70 -11.43 -1.83 -2.34
CA ARG A 70 -12.39 -2.91 -2.54
C ARG A 70 -13.25 -3.17 -1.32
N GLU A 71 -12.65 -3.28 -0.13
CA GLU A 71 -13.38 -3.48 1.14
C GLU A 71 -14.42 -2.38 1.37
N LYS A 72 -14.10 -1.14 1.01
CA LYS A 72 -15.01 0.02 1.11
C LYS A 72 -15.93 0.18 -0.10
N LYS A 73 -15.86 -0.73 -1.08
CA LYS A 73 -16.59 -0.67 -2.36
C LYS A 73 -16.44 0.70 -3.04
N PHE A 74 -15.28 1.31 -2.89
CA PHE A 74 -15.01 2.65 -3.36
C PHE A 74 -15.08 2.70 -4.88
N LYS A 75 -15.76 3.72 -5.40
CA LYS A 75 -15.77 4.06 -6.82
C LYS A 75 -15.47 5.54 -6.95
N GLN A 76 -14.42 5.88 -7.70
CA GLN A 76 -14.09 7.26 -7.97
C GLN A 76 -15.11 7.83 -8.96
N THR A 77 -15.98 8.71 -8.47
CA THR A 77 -17.01 9.38 -9.28
C THR A 77 -16.55 10.72 -9.83
N ILE A 78 -15.49 11.31 -9.26
CA ILE A 78 -14.97 12.60 -9.72
C ILE A 78 -14.02 12.36 -10.90
N PRO A 79 -14.28 12.98 -12.07
CA PRO A 79 -13.45 12.82 -13.25
C PRO A 79 -11.99 13.20 -13.00
N GLN A 80 -11.08 12.48 -13.66
CA GLN A 80 -9.67 12.82 -13.61
C GLN A 80 -9.43 14.17 -14.31
N VAL A 81 -8.79 15.09 -13.60
CA VAL A 81 -8.30 16.34 -14.19
C VAL A 81 -7.03 16.03 -14.96
N LYS A 82 -6.97 16.45 -16.23
CA LYS A 82 -5.77 16.43 -17.07
C LYS A 82 -5.29 17.87 -17.25
N VAL A 83 -4.00 18.07 -17.09
CA VAL A 83 -3.32 19.36 -17.28
C VAL A 83 -2.23 19.11 -18.30
N GLU A 84 -2.24 19.86 -19.39
CA GLU A 84 -1.23 19.75 -20.45
C GLU A 84 0.03 20.54 -20.08
N ASP A 85 1.15 20.25 -20.74
CA ASP A 85 2.40 20.97 -20.50
C ASP A 85 2.27 22.45 -20.91
N GLY A 86 2.72 23.36 -20.04
CA GLY A 86 2.58 24.80 -20.21
C GLY A 86 1.17 25.37 -19.99
N GLU A 87 0.20 24.55 -19.58
CA GLU A 87 -1.16 25.00 -19.31
C GLU A 87 -1.26 25.77 -17.98
N GLU A 88 -1.93 26.93 -17.97
CA GLU A 88 -2.20 27.68 -16.75
C GLU A 88 -3.29 26.98 -15.91
N ILE A 89 -2.97 26.66 -14.65
CA ILE A 89 -3.87 25.95 -13.75
C ILE A 89 -4.96 26.89 -13.23
N SER A 90 -6.20 26.69 -13.70
CA SER A 90 -7.35 27.43 -13.17
C SER A 90 -7.73 26.99 -11.75
N TYR A 91 -8.43 27.86 -11.03
CA TYR A 91 -8.96 27.56 -9.70
C TYR A 91 -9.90 26.34 -9.71
N GLU A 92 -10.71 26.18 -10.75
CA GLU A 92 -11.63 25.05 -10.91
C GLU A 92 -10.88 23.72 -11.12
N LYS A 93 -9.80 23.74 -11.92
CA LYS A 93 -8.95 22.56 -12.12
C LYS A 93 -8.27 22.15 -10.82
N ALA A 94 -7.67 23.11 -10.11
CA ALA A 94 -7.06 22.85 -8.80
C ALA A 94 -8.07 22.31 -7.78
N THR A 95 -9.25 22.93 -7.70
CA THR A 95 -10.32 22.51 -6.77
C THR A 95 -10.84 21.12 -7.10
N SER A 96 -11.04 20.81 -8.38
CA SER A 96 -11.53 19.50 -8.82
C SER A 96 -10.51 18.41 -8.57
N ALA A 97 -9.22 18.68 -8.84
CA ALA A 97 -8.13 17.76 -8.57
C ALA A 97 -8.00 17.50 -7.06
N LEU A 98 -8.02 18.55 -6.23
CA LEU A 98 -7.96 18.41 -4.77
C LEU A 98 -9.15 17.61 -4.23
N ARG A 99 -10.39 17.93 -4.66
CA ARG A 99 -11.59 17.21 -4.21
C ARG A 99 -11.51 15.72 -4.58
N ARG A 100 -11.07 15.41 -5.80
CA ARG A 100 -10.85 14.02 -6.24
C ARG A 100 -9.82 13.29 -5.38
N SER A 101 -8.69 13.95 -5.10
CA SER A 101 -7.62 13.40 -4.27
C SER A 101 -8.09 13.16 -2.84
N VAL A 102 -8.72 14.14 -2.19
CA VAL A 102 -9.28 13.98 -0.85
C VAL A 102 -10.28 12.82 -0.80
N HIS A 103 -11.16 12.71 -1.80
CA HIS A 103 -12.12 11.61 -1.85
C HIS A 103 -11.44 10.23 -1.92
N LEU A 104 -10.34 10.12 -2.69
CA LEU A 104 -9.53 8.90 -2.75
C LEU A 104 -8.79 8.64 -1.43
N PHE A 105 -8.08 9.63 -0.89
CA PHE A 105 -7.30 9.48 0.33
C PHE A 105 -8.19 9.16 1.53
N SER A 106 -9.37 9.77 1.66
CA SER A 106 -10.33 9.40 2.70
C SER A 106 -10.75 7.93 2.60
N ALA A 107 -10.95 7.40 1.39
CA ALA A 107 -11.24 5.98 1.20
C ALA A 107 -10.04 5.07 1.50
N LEU A 108 -8.82 5.59 1.49
CA LEU A 108 -7.61 4.87 1.84
C LEU A 108 -7.24 4.92 3.33
N GLN A 109 -8.00 5.67 4.16
CA GLN A 109 -7.75 5.72 5.60
C GLN A 109 -8.01 4.36 6.26
N ALA A 110 -7.09 3.87 7.08
CA ALA A 110 -7.23 2.63 7.83
C ALA A 110 -8.32 2.73 8.91
N SER A 111 -8.76 1.58 9.44
CA SER A 111 -9.87 1.52 10.41
C SER A 111 -9.58 2.21 11.75
N ASP A 112 -8.31 2.35 12.11
CA ASP A 112 -7.84 3.07 13.29
C ASP A 112 -7.52 4.56 13.01
N GLY A 113 -7.78 5.02 11.78
CA GLY A 113 -7.65 6.42 11.37
C GLY A 113 -6.29 6.80 10.77
N HIS A 114 -5.30 5.91 10.74
CA HIS A 114 -4.02 6.21 10.09
C HIS A 114 -4.08 6.05 8.56
N TRP A 115 -3.07 6.55 7.85
CA TRP A 115 -2.86 6.21 6.44
C TRP A 115 -1.67 5.27 6.32
N CYS A 116 -1.94 4.09 5.76
CA CYS A 116 -0.90 3.13 5.48
C CYS A 116 0.10 3.75 4.50
N ALA A 117 1.38 3.56 4.78
CA ALA A 117 2.45 3.96 3.88
C ALA A 117 3.56 2.92 3.95
N GLU A 118 4.07 2.51 2.80
CA GLU A 118 5.39 1.89 2.77
C GLU A 118 6.45 3.00 2.86
N ASN A 119 7.16 3.08 3.98
CA ASN A 119 8.31 3.97 4.10
C ASN A 119 9.60 3.25 3.67
N SER A 120 9.67 2.83 2.40
CA SER A 120 10.88 2.29 1.79
C SER A 120 11.81 3.41 1.34
N GLY A 121 12.30 4.22 2.29
CA GLY A 121 13.05 5.44 1.96
C GLY A 121 14.28 5.16 1.06
N PRO A 122 15.33 4.51 1.57
CA PRO A 122 16.44 4.05 0.73
C PRO A 122 16.46 2.53 0.58
N MET A 123 16.72 2.04 -0.64
CA MET A 123 16.88 0.60 -0.92
C MET A 123 18.15 -0.02 -0.28
N PHE A 124 18.86 0.67 0.63
CA PHE A 124 20.00 0.08 1.35
C PHE A 124 19.59 -0.77 2.56
N TYR A 125 18.32 -0.76 2.99
CA TYR A 125 17.87 -1.66 4.06
C TYR A 125 17.80 -3.12 3.59
N PHE A 126 17.56 -3.35 2.31
CA PHE A 126 17.36 -4.70 1.77
C PHE A 126 18.64 -5.52 1.63
N PRO A 127 19.79 -4.98 1.15
CA PRO A 127 21.01 -5.78 1.02
C PRO A 127 21.50 -6.41 2.34
N PRO A 128 21.56 -5.69 3.48
CA PRO A 128 21.90 -6.31 4.76
C PRO A 128 20.85 -7.32 5.22
N LEU A 129 19.55 -7.06 4.99
CA LEU A 129 18.47 -7.97 5.36
C LEU A 129 18.57 -9.32 4.61
N VAL A 130 18.84 -9.29 3.30
CA VAL A 130 19.04 -10.50 2.49
C VAL A 130 20.26 -11.28 2.98
N GLN A 131 21.39 -10.60 3.27
CA GLN A 131 22.57 -11.25 3.83
C GLN A 131 22.33 -11.91 5.19
N MET A 132 21.51 -11.29 6.05
CA MET A 132 21.13 -11.89 7.34
C MET A 132 20.25 -13.13 7.17
N LEU A 133 19.28 -13.09 6.25
CA LEU A 133 18.39 -14.22 5.99
C LEU A 133 19.15 -15.40 5.35
N ASP A 134 20.04 -15.13 4.40
CA ASP A 134 20.89 -16.14 3.76
C ASP A 134 21.95 -16.70 4.74
N GLY A 135 22.43 -15.87 5.68
CA GLY A 135 23.40 -16.27 6.71
C GLY A 135 22.82 -17.17 7.81
N ILE A 136 21.48 -17.21 7.97
CA ILE A 136 20.80 -18.08 8.94
C ILE A 136 20.81 -19.55 8.48
N GLU A 137 20.97 -19.83 7.18
CA GLU A 137 21.11 -21.22 6.68
C GLU A 137 22.49 -21.85 6.98
N PHE A 138 23.43 -21.10 7.57
CA PHE A 138 24.80 -21.54 7.87
C PHE A 138 25.18 -21.54 9.36
N LEU A 139 24.21 -21.40 10.28
CA LEU A 139 24.46 -21.67 11.69
C LEU A 139 24.11 -23.14 12.02
N PRO A 140 25.04 -23.92 12.62
CA PRO A 140 24.85 -25.34 12.91
C PRO A 140 23.78 -25.62 13.96
#